data_AF-A0AAW3BAC4-F1
#
_entry.id   AF-A0AAW3BAC4-F1
#
_cell.length_a   1.000
_cell.length_b   1.000
_cell.length_c   1.000
_cell.angle_alpha   90.00
_cell.angle_beta   90.00
_cell.angle_gamma   90.00
#
_symmetry.space_group_name_H-M   'P 1'
#
loop_
_entity.id
_entity.type
_entity.pdbx_description
1 polymer ?
#
loop_
_entity_poly.entity_id
_entity_poly.type
_entity_poly.pdbx_seq_one_letter_code
_entity_poly.pdbx_strand_id
1 'polypeptide(L)'
;MSRVTPKMPFKASLKLHAKAICQALPLSFLIVVETRDLYYRATWDVTPVPPTKFEVGDVVAVCNRWYTLPTWSHVVYSWFSKVLLKSCWDDVGVISSVKNGKPNILYVDFHGVQEQPLDAFLEARCPRGAAVRKLHRDEGVPSLSPDIADLFRTMVQKISVEPWFLFSASMRGGNEHKYYEFCVGMHEQRCKIRSMLQRRQSRAAIEAQQASLKEMEVMRQHLAKFVEPVTNFHLYNGSLVASFFATYGLVDREMPSPSRYVPQDFTHTIPFLGATTLEEPIVFFKN
;
A
#
# COMPACT_ATOMS: atom_id res chain seq x y z
N MET A 1 22.37 -47.97 -38.42
CA MET A 1 21.67 -48.11 -37.13
C MET A 1 20.99 -46.79 -36.81
N SER A 2 19.66 -46.70 -36.97
CA SER A 2 18.90 -45.53 -36.53
C SER A 2 18.82 -45.55 -35.00
N ARG A 3 19.41 -44.54 -34.34
CA ARG A 3 19.22 -44.32 -32.90
C ARG A 3 17.75 -43.95 -32.69
N VAL A 4 16.92 -44.95 -32.38
CA VAL A 4 15.56 -44.74 -31.89
C VAL A 4 15.69 -44.09 -30.52
N THR A 5 15.59 -42.77 -30.46
CA THR A 5 15.50 -42.06 -29.19
C THR A 5 14.17 -42.46 -28.55
N PRO A 6 14.16 -43.02 -27.33
CA PRO A 6 12.90 -43.37 -26.68
C PRO A 6 12.08 -42.08 -26.48
N LYS A 7 10.99 -41.93 -27.22
CA LYS A 7 10.04 -40.83 -27.04
C LYS A 7 9.15 -41.19 -25.86
N MET A 8 9.31 -40.46 -24.76
CA MET A 8 8.44 -40.60 -23.60
C MET A 8 6.99 -40.30 -24.02
N PRO A 9 6.01 -41.16 -23.68
CA PRO A 9 4.60 -40.89 -23.99
C PRO A 9 4.14 -39.57 -23.38
N PHE A 10 3.38 -38.79 -24.13
CA PHE A 10 2.91 -37.45 -23.70
C PHE A 10 2.25 -37.48 -22.30
N LYS A 11 1.44 -38.50 -22.00
CA LYS A 11 0.81 -38.66 -20.69
C LYS A 11 1.82 -38.87 -19.54
N ALA A 12 2.94 -39.57 -19.81
CA ALA A 12 3.98 -39.80 -18.82
C ALA A 12 4.84 -38.54 -18.62
N SER A 13 5.17 -37.86 -19.72
CA SER A 13 5.85 -36.55 -19.70
C SER A 13 5.02 -35.52 -18.92
N LEU A 14 3.71 -35.40 -19.20
CA LEU A 14 2.81 -34.50 -18.49
C LEU A 14 2.75 -34.81 -16.98
N LYS A 15 2.64 -36.08 -16.59
CA LYS A 15 2.64 -36.49 -15.17
C LYS A 15 3.94 -36.13 -14.46
N LEU A 16 5.09 -36.34 -15.11
CA LEU A 16 6.39 -36.00 -14.57
C LEU A 16 6.56 -34.48 -14.42
N HIS A 17 6.18 -33.71 -15.44
CA HIS A 17 6.19 -32.25 -15.37
C HIS A 17 5.25 -31.72 -14.29
N ALA A 18 4.02 -32.25 -14.18
CA ALA A 18 3.09 -31.86 -13.13
C ALA A 18 3.65 -32.17 -11.73
N LYS A 19 4.23 -33.36 -11.52
CA LYS A 19 4.88 -33.71 -10.25
C LYS A 19 6.04 -32.77 -9.93
N ALA A 20 6.90 -32.49 -10.92
CA ALA A 20 8.02 -31.57 -10.76
C ALA A 20 7.55 -30.15 -10.42
N ILE A 21 6.50 -29.65 -11.08
CA ILE A 21 5.88 -28.35 -10.77
C ILE A 21 5.30 -28.35 -9.35
N CYS A 22 4.56 -29.38 -8.95
CA CYS A 22 3.99 -29.48 -7.60
C CYS A 22 5.06 -29.54 -6.49
N GLN A 23 6.27 -30.02 -6.80
CA GLN A 23 7.40 -30.02 -5.86
C GLN A 23 8.16 -28.69 -5.87
N ALA A 24 8.38 -28.10 -7.05
CA ALA A 24 9.13 -26.87 -7.20
C ALA A 24 8.34 -25.65 -6.75
N LEU A 25 7.03 -25.61 -6.99
CA LEU A 25 6.21 -24.43 -6.73
C LEU A 25 6.15 -24.05 -5.24
N PRO A 26 5.92 -24.97 -4.28
CA PRO A 26 5.99 -24.64 -2.85
C PRO A 26 7.37 -24.16 -2.42
N LEU A 27 8.44 -24.77 -2.94
CA LEU A 27 9.81 -24.38 -2.61
C LEU A 27 10.14 -22.99 -3.14
N SER A 28 9.82 -22.70 -4.40
CA SER A 28 9.98 -21.38 -5.02
C SER A 28 9.16 -20.33 -4.27
N PHE A 29 7.95 -20.67 -3.85
CA PHE A 29 7.09 -19.79 -3.08
C PHE A 29 7.72 -19.42 -1.73
N LEU A 30 8.19 -20.42 -0.98
CA LEU A 30 8.87 -20.19 0.29
C LEU A 30 10.18 -19.40 0.12
N ILE A 31 10.96 -19.68 -0.93
CA ILE A 31 12.18 -18.91 -1.23
C ILE A 31 11.85 -17.43 -1.46
N VAL A 32 10.81 -17.12 -2.24
CA VAL A 32 10.39 -15.73 -2.50
C VAL A 32 9.96 -15.06 -1.21
N VAL A 33 9.09 -15.70 -0.41
CA VAL A 33 8.64 -15.18 0.89
C VAL A 33 9.84 -14.90 1.79
N GLU A 34 10.74 -15.86 1.95
CA GLU A 34 11.90 -15.73 2.83
C GLU A 34 12.87 -14.64 2.34
N THR A 35 13.08 -14.53 1.02
CA THR A 35 13.92 -13.48 0.43
C THR A 35 13.37 -12.08 0.75
N ARG A 36 12.04 -11.91 0.72
CA ARG A 36 11.39 -10.64 1.08
C ARG A 36 11.52 -10.33 2.57
N ASP A 37 11.35 -11.34 3.43
CA ASP A 37 11.55 -11.20 4.87
C ASP A 37 13.03 -10.86 5.20
N LEU A 38 13.98 -11.41 4.45
CA LEU A 38 15.41 -11.12 4.59
C LEU A 38 15.79 -9.73 4.08
N TYR A 39 15.23 -9.29 2.95
CA TYR A 39 15.48 -7.95 2.40
C TYR A 39 15.14 -6.85 3.43
N TYR A 40 14.01 -7.00 4.10
CA TYR A 40 13.60 -6.10 5.19
C TYR A 40 14.64 -6.02 6.32
N ARG A 41 15.26 -7.15 6.71
CA ARG A 41 16.26 -7.17 7.79
C ARG A 41 17.54 -6.42 7.45
N ALA A 42 17.92 -6.40 6.18
CA ALA A 42 19.23 -5.93 5.75
C ALA A 42 19.27 -4.44 5.43
N THR A 43 18.12 -3.81 5.21
CA THR A 43 18.07 -2.50 4.52
C THR A 43 17.63 -1.34 5.37
N TRP A 44 16.95 -1.57 6.52
CA TRP A 44 16.24 -0.49 7.19
C TRP A 44 16.79 -0.21 8.60
N ASP A 45 17.23 1.02 8.84
CA ASP A 45 17.69 1.49 10.14
C ASP A 45 16.50 1.67 11.10
N VAL A 46 16.54 0.94 12.21
CA VAL A 46 15.50 0.98 13.24
C VAL A 46 15.66 2.21 14.10
N THR A 47 14.59 2.97 14.26
CA THR A 47 14.57 4.10 15.20
C THR A 47 13.43 3.97 16.21
N PRO A 48 13.64 4.30 17.48
CA PRO A 48 12.56 4.34 18.46
C PRO A 48 11.66 5.55 18.18
N VAL A 49 10.37 5.31 17.97
CA VAL A 49 9.36 6.35 17.78
C VAL A 49 8.43 6.36 19.00
N PRO A 50 8.48 7.39 19.87
CA PRO A 50 7.58 7.48 21.01
C PRO A 50 6.12 7.70 20.54
N PRO A 51 5.11 7.21 21.31
CA PRO A 51 3.69 7.37 20.97
C PRO A 51 3.25 8.82 20.74
N THR A 52 3.91 9.77 21.39
CA THR A 52 3.65 11.21 21.26
C THR A 52 4.01 11.80 19.91
N LYS A 53 4.78 11.10 19.08
CA LYS A 53 5.17 11.54 17.73
C LYS A 53 4.16 11.15 16.65
N PHE A 54 3.15 10.34 16.97
CA PHE A 54 2.13 9.93 16.02
C PHE A 54 1.02 10.97 15.94
N GLU A 55 0.59 11.26 14.73
CA GLU A 55 -0.51 12.17 14.43
C GLU A 55 -1.60 11.47 13.63
N VAL A 56 -2.81 12.05 13.64
CA VAL A 56 -3.91 11.57 12.81
C VAL A 56 -3.53 11.69 11.33
N GLY A 57 -3.71 10.62 10.59
CA GLY A 57 -3.31 10.51 9.19
C GLY A 57 -1.95 9.86 8.96
N ASP A 58 -1.15 9.63 10.00
CA ASP A 58 0.06 8.82 9.88
C ASP A 58 -0.31 7.40 9.44
N VAL A 59 0.48 6.84 8.52
CA VAL A 59 0.24 5.50 7.97
C VAL A 59 1.21 4.53 8.60
N VAL A 60 0.70 3.43 9.13
CA VAL A 60 1.52 2.35 9.67
C VAL A 60 1.44 1.17 8.73
N ALA A 61 2.58 0.80 8.15
CA ALA A 61 2.72 -0.39 7.34
C ALA A 61 3.41 -1.48 8.17
N VAL A 62 2.94 -2.72 8.02
CA VAL A 62 3.39 -3.86 8.79
C VAL A 62 4.00 -4.91 7.88
N CYS A 63 5.14 -5.43 8.31
CA CYS A 63 5.83 -6.58 7.76
C CYS A 63 5.79 -7.70 8.81
N ASN A 64 5.03 -8.76 8.55
CA ASN A 64 4.99 -9.91 9.44
C ASN A 64 6.11 -10.88 9.09
N ARG A 65 6.61 -11.66 10.06
CA ARG A 65 7.33 -12.89 9.73
C ARG A 65 6.33 -14.01 9.73
N TRP A 66 6.18 -14.68 8.60
CA TRP A 66 5.11 -15.66 8.43
C TRP A 66 5.16 -16.76 9.50
N TYR A 67 6.35 -17.22 9.90
CA TYR A 67 6.54 -18.28 10.91
C TYR A 67 6.36 -17.81 12.36
N THR A 68 6.18 -16.51 12.60
CA THR A 68 5.89 -15.96 13.94
C THR A 68 4.41 -15.69 14.15
N LEU A 69 3.59 -15.88 13.12
CA LEU A 69 2.18 -15.57 13.17
C LEU A 69 1.41 -16.62 14.00
N PRO A 70 0.41 -16.18 14.80
CA PRO A 70 -0.20 -17.03 15.81
C PRO A 70 -1.13 -18.10 15.23
N THR A 71 -1.61 -17.95 14.00
CA THR A 71 -2.52 -18.91 13.35
C THR A 71 -2.13 -19.18 11.91
N TRP A 72 -2.48 -20.37 11.41
CA TRP A 72 -2.25 -20.75 10.01
C TRP A 72 -2.94 -19.81 9.01
N SER A 73 -4.09 -19.23 9.34
CA SER A 73 -4.74 -18.24 8.47
C SER A 73 -3.86 -17.01 8.26
N HIS A 74 -3.22 -16.50 9.32
CA HIS A 74 -2.27 -15.39 9.22
C HIS A 74 -1.00 -15.80 8.45
N VAL A 75 -0.47 -17.00 8.71
CA VAL A 75 0.69 -17.56 7.97
C VAL A 75 0.42 -17.57 6.47
N VAL A 76 -0.71 -18.18 6.09
CA VAL A 76 -1.12 -18.34 4.69
C VAL A 76 -1.39 -16.98 4.05
N TYR A 77 -2.02 -16.05 4.78
CA TYR A 77 -2.19 -14.68 4.30
C TYR A 77 -0.86 -14.00 4.02
N SER A 78 0.08 -14.01 4.98
CA SER A 78 1.42 -13.39 4.83
C SER A 78 2.23 -14.02 3.69
N TRP A 79 2.07 -15.31 3.48
CA TRP A 79 2.62 -16.02 2.33
C TRP A 79 2.07 -15.49 1.00
N PHE A 80 0.75 -15.46 0.86
CA PHE A 80 0.10 -15.00 -0.37
C PHE A 80 0.31 -13.51 -0.61
N SER A 81 0.23 -12.66 0.42
CA SER A 81 0.46 -11.21 0.29
C SER A 81 1.85 -10.94 -0.27
N LYS A 82 2.91 -11.54 0.28
CA LYS A 82 4.29 -11.29 -0.18
C LYS A 82 4.55 -11.71 -1.61
N VAL A 83 4.01 -12.87 -1.99
CA VAL A 83 4.21 -13.40 -3.35
C VAL A 83 3.38 -12.62 -4.36
N LEU A 84 2.11 -12.32 -4.06
CA LEU A 84 1.19 -11.69 -5.01
C LEU A 84 1.39 -10.18 -5.10
N LEU A 85 1.61 -9.50 -3.97
CA LEU A 85 1.99 -8.09 -3.96
C LEU A 85 3.41 -7.89 -4.47
N LYS A 86 4.28 -8.91 -4.40
CA LYS A 86 5.72 -8.79 -4.67
C LYS A 86 6.39 -7.76 -3.75
N SER A 87 5.88 -7.63 -2.54
CA SER A 87 6.25 -6.65 -1.52
C SER A 87 6.55 -7.34 -0.19
N CYS A 88 7.34 -6.72 0.68
CA CYS A 88 7.52 -7.18 2.07
C CYS A 88 6.39 -6.72 3.00
N TRP A 89 5.48 -5.87 2.52
CA TRP A 89 4.40 -5.28 3.31
C TRP A 89 3.13 -6.12 3.20
N ASP A 90 2.69 -6.65 4.35
CA ASP A 90 1.52 -7.50 4.44
C ASP A 90 0.25 -6.71 4.71
N ASP A 91 0.38 -5.64 5.50
CA ASP A 91 -0.75 -4.93 6.07
C ASP A 91 -0.44 -3.42 6.17
N VAL A 92 -1.48 -2.61 6.13
CA VAL A 92 -1.44 -1.16 6.30
C VAL A 92 -2.65 -0.69 7.12
N GLY A 93 -2.44 0.28 7.99
CA GLY A 93 -3.50 1.00 8.69
C GLY A 93 -3.17 2.48 8.81
N VAL A 94 -4.14 3.26 9.25
CA VAL A 94 -4.00 4.71 9.46
C VAL A 94 -4.26 5.06 10.91
N ILE A 95 -3.46 5.96 11.47
CA ILE A 95 -3.75 6.54 12.77
C ILE A 95 -4.99 7.41 12.62
N SER A 96 -6.10 6.96 13.22
CA SER A 96 -7.40 7.62 13.09
C SER A 96 -7.71 8.56 14.25
N SER A 97 -7.14 8.30 15.43
CA SER A 97 -7.30 9.15 16.59
C SER A 97 -6.08 9.06 17.51
N VAL A 98 -5.83 10.12 18.30
CA VAL A 98 -4.84 10.13 19.38
C VAL A 98 -5.56 10.52 20.67
N LYS A 99 -5.74 9.55 21.58
CA LYS A 99 -6.48 9.72 22.83
C LYS A 99 -5.52 9.66 24.01
N ASN A 100 -5.48 10.69 24.84
CA ASN A 100 -4.57 10.79 25.99
C ASN A 100 -3.09 10.54 25.62
N GLY A 101 -2.65 11.05 24.46
CA GLY A 101 -1.28 10.88 23.96
C GLY A 101 -0.96 9.47 23.44
N LYS A 102 -1.96 8.59 23.29
CA LYS A 102 -1.81 7.25 22.72
C LYS A 102 -2.48 7.17 21.34
N PRO A 103 -1.76 6.74 20.29
CA PRO A 103 -2.33 6.61 18.95
C PRO A 103 -3.20 5.36 18.85
N ASN A 104 -4.35 5.50 18.19
CA ASN A 104 -5.21 4.39 17.79
C ASN A 104 -5.12 4.21 16.27
N ILE A 105 -4.96 2.96 15.86
CA ILE A 105 -4.88 2.58 14.44
C ILE A 105 -6.23 2.03 13.98
N LEU A 106 -6.67 2.51 12.82
CA LEU A 106 -7.82 2.00 12.08
C LEU A 106 -7.31 1.10 10.96
N TYR A 107 -7.80 -0.12 10.91
CA TYR A 107 -7.42 -1.13 9.91
C TYR A 107 -8.61 -2.02 9.57
N VAL A 108 -8.45 -2.86 8.55
CA VAL A 108 -9.44 -3.88 8.16
C VAL A 108 -8.88 -5.26 8.44
N ASP A 109 -9.70 -6.18 8.90
CA ASP A 109 -9.36 -7.60 8.93
C ASP A 109 -10.53 -8.47 8.43
N PHE A 110 -10.39 -9.78 8.58
CA PHE A 110 -11.42 -10.73 8.16
C PHE A 110 -12.74 -10.59 8.94
N HIS A 111 -12.74 -9.92 10.09
CA HIS A 111 -13.89 -9.73 10.95
C HIS A 111 -14.56 -8.36 10.79
N GLY A 112 -13.89 -7.41 10.15
CA GLY A 112 -14.47 -6.09 9.90
C GLY A 112 -13.43 -4.97 9.95
N VAL A 113 -13.94 -3.74 10.04
CA VAL A 113 -13.12 -2.58 10.37
C VAL A 113 -12.92 -2.52 11.88
N GLN A 114 -11.66 -2.44 12.31
CA GLN A 114 -11.28 -2.38 13.71
C GLN A 114 -10.54 -1.08 14.01
N GLU A 115 -10.76 -0.53 15.19
CA GLU A 115 -9.94 0.54 15.77
C GLU A 115 -9.46 0.10 17.14
N GLN A 116 -8.15 0.13 17.37
CA GLN A 116 -7.58 -0.19 18.68
C GLN A 116 -6.28 0.59 18.93
N PRO A 117 -5.79 0.65 20.18
CA PRO A 117 -4.49 1.24 20.48
C PRO A 117 -3.38 0.60 19.63
N LEU A 118 -2.47 1.42 19.10
CA LEU A 118 -1.38 0.95 18.25
C LEU A 118 -0.56 -0.15 18.93
N ASP A 119 -0.28 -0.02 20.22
CA ASP A 119 0.47 -1.02 20.99
C ASP A 119 -0.24 -2.38 20.99
N ALA A 120 -1.56 -2.39 21.19
CA ALA A 120 -2.37 -3.60 21.17
C ALA A 120 -2.42 -4.22 19.75
N PHE A 121 -2.46 -3.38 18.70
CA PHE A 121 -2.37 -3.84 17.31
C PHE A 121 -1.03 -4.51 17.01
N LEU A 122 0.08 -3.89 17.41
CA LEU A 122 1.41 -4.46 17.24
C LEU A 122 1.60 -5.71 18.09
N GLU A 123 1.05 -5.76 19.30
CA GLU A 123 1.04 -7.00 20.11
C GLU A 123 0.25 -8.12 19.45
N ALA A 124 -0.95 -7.84 18.92
CA ALA A 124 -1.79 -8.86 18.31
C ALA A 124 -1.21 -9.40 17.00
N ARG A 125 -0.57 -8.54 16.20
CA ARG A 125 0.06 -8.93 14.93
C ARG A 125 1.45 -9.54 15.11
N CYS A 126 2.08 -9.34 16.28
CA CYS A 126 3.48 -9.73 16.54
C CYS A 126 4.42 -9.41 15.38
N PRO A 127 4.35 -8.21 14.76
CA PRO A 127 5.11 -7.97 13.56
C PRO A 127 6.57 -7.89 13.93
N ARG A 128 7.41 -8.49 13.09
CA ARG A 128 8.84 -8.21 13.16
C ARG A 128 9.23 -7.05 12.29
N GLY A 129 8.32 -6.13 11.99
CA GLY A 129 8.64 -4.87 11.38
C GLY A 129 7.41 -4.01 11.24
N ALA A 130 7.48 -2.80 11.77
CA ALA A 130 6.49 -1.77 11.52
C ALA A 130 7.21 -0.53 11.03
N ALA A 131 6.60 0.17 10.08
CA ALA A 131 7.10 1.43 9.60
C ALA A 131 5.99 2.45 9.62
N VAL A 132 6.30 3.62 10.17
CA VAL A 132 5.40 4.76 10.14
C VAL A 132 5.82 5.67 9.01
N ARG A 133 4.84 6.11 8.24
CA ARG A 133 4.98 7.19 7.29
C ARG A 133 4.15 8.35 7.79
N LYS A 134 4.85 9.41 8.16
CA LYS A 134 4.19 10.59 8.68
C LYS A 134 3.46 11.32 7.57
N LEU A 135 2.25 11.79 7.87
CA LEU A 135 1.54 12.67 6.96
C LEU A 135 2.14 14.07 7.05
N HIS A 136 2.93 14.43 6.04
CA HIS A 136 3.43 15.78 5.89
C HIS A 136 2.36 16.67 5.25
N ARG A 137 2.22 17.88 5.80
CA ARG A 137 1.29 18.91 5.35
C ARG A 137 2.06 20.21 5.24
N ASP A 138 2.00 20.87 4.08
CA ASP A 138 2.66 22.16 3.91
C ASP A 138 2.02 23.21 4.85
N GLU A 139 2.75 24.30 5.11
CA GLU A 139 2.26 25.42 5.93
C GLU A 139 0.93 25.96 5.40
N GLY A 140 -0.05 26.13 6.30
CA GLY A 140 -1.38 26.64 5.98
C GLY A 140 -2.41 25.57 5.60
N VAL A 141 -2.02 24.31 5.43
CA VAL A 141 -2.98 23.20 5.30
C VAL A 141 -3.59 22.91 6.68
N PRO A 142 -4.93 22.96 6.84
CA PRO A 142 -5.56 22.73 8.12
C PRO A 142 -5.31 21.31 8.64
N SER A 143 -5.37 21.14 9.95
CA SER A 143 -5.24 19.83 10.56
C SER A 143 -6.43 18.93 10.21
N LEU A 144 -6.22 17.60 10.23
CA LEU A 144 -7.31 16.65 10.01
C LEU A 144 -8.28 16.73 11.19
N SER A 145 -9.52 17.13 10.91
CA SER A 145 -10.57 17.21 11.93
C SER A 145 -10.89 15.83 12.51
N PRO A 146 -10.88 15.67 13.85
CA PRO A 146 -11.30 14.43 14.51
C PRO A 146 -12.75 14.04 14.21
N ASP A 147 -13.66 15.01 14.08
CA ASP A 147 -15.07 14.75 13.80
C ASP A 147 -15.28 14.06 12.45
N ILE A 148 -14.45 14.42 11.45
CA ILE A 148 -14.45 13.78 10.13
C ILE A 148 -13.94 12.34 10.24
N ALA A 149 -12.91 12.09 11.06
CA ALA A 149 -12.39 10.74 11.29
C ALA A 149 -13.43 9.85 11.98
N ASP A 150 -14.13 10.39 12.98
CA ASP A 150 -15.20 9.69 13.70
C ASP A 150 -16.41 9.39 12.79
N LEU A 151 -16.79 10.34 11.93
CA LEU A 151 -17.83 10.12 10.92
C LEU A 151 -17.41 9.04 9.91
N PHE A 152 -16.18 9.11 9.40
CA PHE A 152 -15.62 8.12 8.49
C PHE A 152 -15.67 6.73 9.11
N ARG A 153 -15.17 6.58 10.35
CA ARG A 153 -15.20 5.32 11.11
C ARG A 153 -16.61 4.75 11.19
N THR A 154 -17.57 5.59 11.59
CA THR A 154 -18.98 5.18 11.75
C THR A 154 -19.60 4.70 10.43
N MET A 155 -19.20 5.30 9.31
CA MET A 155 -19.72 4.93 8.00
C MET A 155 -19.04 3.69 7.44
N VAL A 156 -17.72 3.57 7.57
CA VAL A 156 -16.96 2.46 6.99
C VAL A 156 -17.22 1.13 7.73
N GLN A 157 -17.55 1.17 9.02
CA GLN A 157 -17.97 -0.01 9.79
C GLN A 157 -19.26 -0.67 9.27
N LYS A 158 -20.07 0.05 8.48
CA LYS A 158 -21.31 -0.49 7.88
C LYS A 158 -21.05 -1.26 6.58
N ILE A 159 -19.83 -1.20 6.05
CA ILE A 159 -19.47 -1.78 4.75
C ILE A 159 -18.96 -3.22 4.97
N SER A 160 -19.39 -4.15 4.13
CA SER A 160 -18.88 -5.51 4.12
C SER A 160 -17.41 -5.55 3.70
N VAL A 161 -16.60 -6.27 4.47
CA VAL A 161 -15.18 -6.45 4.16
C VAL A 161 -14.97 -7.51 3.09
N GLU A 162 -13.99 -7.28 2.22
CA GLU A 162 -13.58 -8.19 1.17
C GLU A 162 -12.07 -8.39 1.18
N PRO A 163 -11.52 -9.05 2.22
CA PRO A 163 -10.07 -9.16 2.42
C PRO A 163 -9.36 -9.86 1.24
N TRP A 164 -10.05 -10.76 0.55
CA TRP A 164 -9.52 -11.46 -0.63
C TRP A 164 -9.41 -10.57 -1.87
N PHE A 165 -10.14 -9.45 -1.93
CA PHE A 165 -10.07 -8.53 -3.06
C PHE A 165 -8.68 -7.89 -3.19
N LEU A 166 -7.93 -7.79 -2.08
CA LEU A 166 -6.54 -7.33 -2.09
C LEU A 166 -5.68 -8.01 -3.17
N PHE A 167 -5.86 -9.32 -3.37
CA PHE A 167 -5.10 -10.09 -4.36
C PHE A 167 -5.51 -9.80 -5.80
N SER A 168 -6.79 -9.44 -6.02
CA SER A 168 -7.23 -8.96 -7.33
C SER A 168 -6.72 -7.54 -7.59
N ALA A 169 -6.77 -6.67 -6.58
CA ALA A 169 -6.23 -5.32 -6.66
C ALA A 169 -4.71 -5.31 -6.94
N SER A 170 -3.96 -6.27 -6.39
CA SER A 170 -2.52 -6.41 -6.65
C SER A 170 -2.19 -6.87 -8.08
N MET A 171 -3.16 -7.42 -8.80
CA MET A 171 -3.01 -7.81 -10.21
C MET A 171 -3.20 -6.64 -11.18
N ARG A 172 -3.33 -5.40 -10.66
CA ARG A 172 -3.30 -4.15 -11.45
C ARG A 172 -2.17 -4.23 -12.49
N GLY A 173 -2.56 -4.25 -13.76
CA GLY A 173 -1.66 -4.48 -14.88
C GLY A 173 -2.03 -3.65 -16.11
N GLY A 174 -1.24 -3.76 -17.18
CA GLY A 174 -1.52 -3.12 -18.46
C GLY A 174 -1.74 -1.60 -18.33
N ASN A 175 -2.87 -1.11 -18.86
CA ASN A 175 -3.20 0.32 -18.88
C ASN A 175 -3.50 0.88 -17.48
N GLU A 176 -4.08 0.09 -16.58
CA GLU A 176 -4.39 0.53 -15.21
C GLU A 176 -3.10 0.82 -14.42
N HIS A 177 -2.09 -0.03 -14.56
CA HIS A 177 -0.80 0.19 -13.91
C HIS A 177 -0.07 1.40 -14.49
N LYS A 178 -0.04 1.54 -15.84
CA LYS A 178 0.56 2.72 -16.50
C LYS A 178 -0.10 4.01 -16.05
N TYR A 179 -1.42 4.00 -15.92
CA TYR A 179 -2.17 5.14 -15.47
C TYR A 179 -1.87 5.50 -14.02
N TYR A 180 -1.76 4.49 -13.15
CA TYR A 180 -1.31 4.67 -11.77
C TYR A 180 0.08 5.31 -11.70
N GLU A 181 1.07 4.73 -12.40
CA GLU A 181 2.44 5.26 -12.46
C GLU A 181 2.48 6.69 -12.99
N PHE A 182 1.65 6.99 -14.00
CA PHE A 182 1.53 8.34 -14.54
C PHE A 182 0.98 9.32 -13.49
N CYS A 183 -0.01 8.91 -12.70
CA CYS A 183 -0.55 9.73 -11.61
C CYS A 183 0.49 9.96 -10.49
N VAL A 184 1.31 8.95 -10.19
CA VAL A 184 2.45 9.10 -9.27
C VAL A 184 3.44 10.15 -9.81
N GLY A 185 3.82 10.06 -11.09
CA GLY A 185 4.70 11.05 -11.72
C GLY A 185 4.11 12.47 -11.74
N MET A 186 2.79 12.60 -11.93
CA MET A 186 2.10 13.90 -11.79
C MET A 186 2.19 14.46 -10.37
N HIS A 187 2.03 13.60 -9.36
CA HIS A 187 2.20 14.00 -7.97
C HIS A 187 3.63 14.46 -7.68
N GLU A 188 4.64 13.74 -8.17
CA GLU A 188 6.05 14.15 -8.08
C GLU A 188 6.29 15.50 -8.75
N GLN A 189 5.70 15.74 -9.93
CA GLN A 189 5.79 17.02 -10.63
C GLN A 189 5.12 18.15 -9.85
N ARG A 190 3.97 17.90 -9.20
CA ARG A 190 3.33 18.86 -8.28
C ARG A 190 4.24 19.17 -7.09
N CYS A 191 4.84 18.15 -6.47
CA CYS A 191 5.80 18.33 -5.37
C CYS A 191 7.02 19.15 -5.82
N LYS A 192 7.52 18.90 -7.02
CA LYS A 192 8.64 19.65 -7.60
C LYS A 192 8.30 21.12 -7.79
N ILE A 193 7.16 21.44 -8.40
CA ILE A 193 6.69 22.83 -8.58
C ILE A 193 6.56 23.53 -7.23
N ARG A 194 5.99 22.86 -6.22
CA ARG A 194 5.88 23.38 -4.85
C ARG A 194 7.25 23.68 -4.23
N SER A 195 8.18 22.74 -4.33
CA SER A 195 9.57 22.92 -3.86
C SER A 195 10.27 24.10 -4.55
N MET A 196 10.04 24.28 -5.86
CA MET A 196 10.58 25.42 -6.61
C MET A 196 9.99 26.76 -6.15
N LEU A 197 8.70 26.80 -5.84
CA LEU A 197 8.02 27.99 -5.29
C LEU A 197 8.60 28.36 -3.91
N GLN A 198 8.75 27.38 -3.01
CA GLN A 198 9.33 27.60 -1.68
C GLN A 198 10.78 28.09 -1.75
N ARG A 199 11.59 27.54 -2.67
CA ARG A 199 12.98 27.93 -2.89
C ARG A 199 13.14 29.22 -3.71
N ARG A 200 12.04 29.88 -4.08
CA ARG A 200 12.03 31.13 -4.87
C ARG A 200 12.84 31.04 -6.16
N GLN A 201 12.71 29.92 -6.89
CA GLN A 201 13.35 29.78 -8.20
C GLN A 201 12.80 30.81 -9.21
N SER A 202 13.48 30.95 -10.35
CA SER A 202 13.08 31.92 -11.36
C SER A 202 11.65 31.65 -11.86
N ARG A 203 10.90 32.74 -12.06
CA ARG A 203 9.50 32.67 -12.51
C ARG A 203 9.35 31.87 -13.82
N ALA A 204 10.24 32.09 -14.78
CA ALA A 204 10.25 31.35 -16.04
C ALA A 204 10.43 29.84 -15.86
N ALA A 205 11.27 29.40 -14.91
CA ALA A 205 11.45 27.98 -14.62
C ALA A 205 10.18 27.37 -14.01
N ILE A 206 9.50 28.10 -13.12
CA ILE A 206 8.23 27.66 -12.50
C ILE A 206 7.13 27.58 -13.57
N GLU A 207 6.98 28.60 -14.41
CA GLU A 207 5.99 28.63 -15.49
C GLU A 207 6.20 27.47 -16.49
N ALA A 208 7.46 27.14 -16.82
CA ALA A 208 7.78 25.98 -17.66
C ALA A 208 7.34 24.65 -17.03
N GLN A 209 7.56 24.47 -15.72
CA GLN A 209 7.10 23.26 -15.03
C GLN A 209 5.58 23.20 -14.90
N GLN A 210 4.90 24.33 -14.72
CA GLN A 210 3.44 24.41 -14.70
C GLN A 210 2.83 24.08 -16.07
N ALA A 211 3.44 24.51 -17.17
CA ALA A 211 3.03 24.13 -18.51
C ALA A 211 3.14 22.61 -18.71
N SER A 212 4.26 22.01 -18.29
CA SER A 212 4.43 20.55 -18.31
C SER A 212 3.36 19.83 -17.48
N LEU A 213 3.01 20.34 -16.29
CA LEU A 213 1.94 19.74 -15.48
C LEU A 213 0.58 19.80 -16.19
N LYS A 214 0.26 20.89 -16.89
CA LYS A 214 -0.97 20.99 -17.70
C LYS A 214 -1.01 19.98 -18.83
N GLU A 215 0.12 19.76 -19.52
CA GLU A 215 0.22 18.72 -20.56
C GLU A 215 0.00 17.32 -19.95
N MET A 216 0.56 17.07 -18.77
CA MET A 216 0.32 15.83 -18.04
C MET A 216 -1.16 15.66 -17.68
N GLU A 217 -1.87 16.72 -17.28
CA GLU A 217 -3.32 16.65 -16.99
C GLU A 217 -4.15 16.22 -18.20
N VAL A 218 -3.81 16.72 -19.40
CA VAL A 218 -4.45 16.30 -20.65
C VAL A 218 -4.14 14.84 -20.95
N MET A 219 -2.87 14.42 -20.82
CA MET A 219 -2.48 13.03 -21.03
C MET A 219 -3.14 12.08 -20.03
N ARG A 220 -3.27 12.50 -18.76
CA ARG A 220 -4.00 11.77 -17.72
C ARG A 220 -5.44 11.50 -18.14
N GLN A 221 -6.15 12.52 -18.61
CA GLN A 221 -7.52 12.38 -19.12
C GLN A 221 -7.60 11.43 -20.32
N HIS A 222 -6.57 11.41 -21.17
CA HIS A 222 -6.48 10.47 -22.28
C HIS A 222 -6.27 9.03 -21.79
N LEU A 223 -5.30 8.81 -20.88
CA LEU A 223 -5.02 7.50 -20.29
C LEU A 223 -6.23 6.93 -19.54
N ALA A 224 -6.97 7.78 -18.83
CA ALA A 224 -8.19 7.41 -18.12
C ALA A 224 -9.23 6.71 -19.01
N LYS A 225 -9.29 7.05 -20.31
CA LYS A 225 -10.22 6.42 -21.27
C LYS A 225 -9.91 4.95 -21.55
N PHE A 226 -8.70 4.50 -21.26
CA PHE A 226 -8.25 3.13 -21.49
C PHE A 226 -8.23 2.28 -20.21
N VAL A 227 -8.66 2.84 -19.08
CA VAL A 227 -8.79 2.14 -17.81
C VAL A 227 -10.25 1.81 -17.61
N GLU A 228 -10.55 0.55 -17.32
CA GLU A 228 -11.91 0.13 -17.05
C GLU A 228 -12.44 0.80 -15.78
N PRO A 229 -13.68 1.31 -15.79
CA PRO A 229 -14.27 1.95 -14.63
C PRO A 229 -14.45 0.92 -13.51
N VAL A 230 -14.17 1.34 -12.28
CA VAL A 230 -14.49 0.53 -11.10
C VAL A 230 -15.98 0.60 -10.85
N THR A 231 -16.65 -0.54 -10.91
CA THR A 231 -18.10 -0.64 -10.72
C THR A 231 -18.50 -0.82 -9.26
N ASN A 232 -17.63 -1.42 -8.44
CA ASN A 232 -17.91 -1.75 -7.04
C ASN A 232 -16.75 -1.32 -6.14
N PHE A 233 -17.09 -0.80 -4.96
CA PHE A 233 -16.10 -0.52 -3.93
C PHE A 233 -15.88 -1.77 -3.08
N HIS A 234 -14.62 -2.20 -2.96
CA HIS A 234 -14.22 -3.33 -2.15
C HIS A 234 -13.38 -2.85 -0.97
N LEU A 235 -13.85 -3.14 0.24
CA LEU A 235 -13.20 -2.70 1.47
C LEU A 235 -12.15 -3.71 1.94
N TYR A 236 -10.90 -3.25 2.00
CA TYR A 236 -9.75 -3.93 2.56
C TYR A 236 -8.75 -2.87 3.03
N ASN A 237 -7.60 -3.29 3.55
CA ASN A 237 -6.68 -2.45 4.29
C ASN A 237 -6.18 -1.25 3.48
N GLY A 238 -5.72 -1.48 2.25
CA GLY A 238 -5.27 -0.39 1.38
C GLY A 238 -6.41 0.54 0.94
N SER A 239 -7.60 0.00 0.61
CA SER A 239 -8.73 0.84 0.22
C SER A 239 -9.34 1.63 1.37
N LEU A 240 -9.27 1.11 2.61
CA LEU A 240 -9.62 1.85 3.82
C LEU A 240 -8.73 3.09 3.96
N VAL A 241 -7.40 2.92 3.91
CA VAL A 241 -6.45 4.03 4.08
C VAL A 241 -6.59 5.06 2.95
N ALA A 242 -6.76 4.61 1.70
CA ALA A 242 -7.03 5.53 0.58
C ALA A 242 -8.33 6.31 0.79
N SER A 243 -9.40 5.63 1.23
CA SER A 243 -10.71 6.25 1.46
C SER A 243 -10.68 7.24 2.62
N PHE A 244 -9.87 6.97 3.65
CA PHE A 244 -9.63 7.91 4.74
C PHE A 244 -9.04 9.22 4.18
N PHE A 245 -7.95 9.16 3.41
CA PHE A 245 -7.36 10.35 2.80
C PHE A 245 -8.28 11.05 1.79
N ALA A 246 -9.03 10.27 1.01
CA ALA A 246 -10.02 10.80 0.08
C ALA A 246 -11.22 11.46 0.77
N THR A 247 -11.49 11.14 2.04
CA THR A 247 -12.51 11.83 2.85
C THR A 247 -12.09 13.25 3.20
N TYR A 248 -10.78 13.48 3.36
CA TYR A 248 -10.19 14.80 3.56
C TYR A 248 -9.80 15.50 2.26
N GLY A 249 -10.16 14.95 1.09
CA GLY A 249 -9.81 15.54 -0.21
C GLY A 249 -8.31 15.53 -0.52
N LEU A 250 -7.53 14.68 0.15
CA LEU A 250 -6.08 14.62 -0.02
C LEU A 250 -5.67 13.78 -1.23
N VAL A 251 -6.48 12.78 -1.57
CA VAL A 251 -6.28 11.88 -2.73
C VAL A 251 -7.50 12.00 -3.64
N ASP A 252 -7.27 11.88 -4.95
CA ASP A 252 -8.33 11.96 -5.95
C ASP A 252 -9.20 10.71 -5.89
N ARG A 253 -10.51 10.89 -5.70
CA ARG A 253 -11.46 9.76 -5.74
C ARG A 253 -11.58 9.17 -7.13
N GLU A 254 -11.26 9.97 -8.14
CA GLU A 254 -11.28 9.53 -9.52
C GLU A 254 -10.00 8.74 -9.87
N MET A 255 -8.86 8.94 -9.18
CA MET A 255 -7.56 8.44 -9.66
C MET A 255 -6.48 8.10 -8.61
N PRO A 256 -6.01 6.83 -8.61
CA PRO A 256 -6.83 5.63 -8.85
C PRO A 256 -7.97 5.58 -7.83
N SER A 257 -9.07 4.89 -8.17
CA SER A 257 -10.17 4.67 -7.23
C SER A 257 -9.63 4.15 -5.89
N PRO A 258 -10.15 4.61 -4.74
CA PRO A 258 -9.73 4.12 -3.42
C PRO A 258 -9.73 2.60 -3.30
N SER A 259 -10.65 1.92 -3.99
CA SER A 259 -10.73 0.44 -4.06
C SER A 259 -9.51 -0.26 -4.67
N ARG A 260 -8.62 0.43 -5.38
CA ARG A 260 -7.48 -0.15 -6.11
C ARG A 260 -6.14 -0.02 -5.39
N TYR A 261 -6.12 0.64 -4.23
CA TYR A 261 -4.90 0.84 -3.46
C TYR A 261 -4.56 -0.36 -2.61
N VAL A 262 -3.34 -0.87 -2.74
CA VAL A 262 -2.83 -2.00 -1.97
C VAL A 262 -1.81 -1.54 -0.90
N PRO A 263 -1.50 -2.33 0.15
CA PRO A 263 -0.59 -1.93 1.23
C PRO A 263 0.77 -1.38 0.75
N GLN A 264 1.33 -1.95 -0.32
CA GLN A 264 2.60 -1.49 -0.88
C GLN A 264 2.54 -0.06 -1.45
N ASP A 265 1.37 0.40 -1.91
CA ASP A 265 1.23 1.75 -2.47
C ASP A 265 1.47 2.80 -1.38
N PHE A 266 1.14 2.46 -0.13
CA PHE A 266 1.38 3.34 1.03
C PHE A 266 2.80 3.26 1.55
N THR A 267 3.52 2.17 1.29
CA THR A 267 4.95 2.08 1.61
C THR A 267 5.82 2.82 0.58
N HIS A 268 5.21 3.23 -0.54
CA HIS A 268 5.81 4.00 -1.64
C HIS A 268 5.02 5.28 -1.94
N THR A 269 5.24 5.91 -3.09
CA THR A 269 4.62 7.20 -3.41
C THR A 269 3.13 7.04 -3.71
N ILE A 270 2.30 7.86 -3.04
CA ILE A 270 0.85 7.96 -3.27
C ILE A 270 0.57 9.23 -4.09
N PRO A 271 -0.34 9.20 -5.07
CA PRO A 271 -0.69 10.39 -5.83
C PRO A 271 -1.63 11.32 -5.05
N PHE A 272 -1.08 12.12 -4.12
CA PHE A 272 -1.85 13.17 -3.45
C PHE A 272 -2.20 14.31 -4.41
N LEU A 273 -3.38 14.91 -4.21
CA LEU A 273 -3.92 16.02 -4.99
C LEU A 273 -3.31 17.37 -4.65
N GLY A 274 -2.86 17.55 -3.41
CA GLY A 274 -2.58 18.87 -2.87
C GLY A 274 -1.24 18.98 -2.18
N ALA A 275 -1.22 19.85 -1.18
CA ALA A 275 -0.05 20.23 -0.40
C ALA A 275 0.30 19.23 0.71
N THR A 276 0.14 17.93 0.42
CA THR A 276 0.36 16.83 1.37
C THR A 276 1.18 15.70 0.74
N THR A 277 1.97 15.03 1.56
CA THR A 277 2.80 13.89 1.17
C THR A 277 2.93 12.91 2.34
N LEU A 278 3.34 11.68 2.05
CA LEU A 278 3.84 10.78 3.09
C LEU A 278 5.38 10.88 3.12
N GLU A 279 5.93 11.16 4.30
CA GLU A 279 7.38 11.17 4.53
C GLU A 279 8.00 9.79 4.26
N GLU A 280 9.32 9.73 4.19
CA GLU A 280 10.01 8.44 4.06
C GLU A 280 9.63 7.51 5.23
N PRO A 281 9.50 6.18 4.97
CA PRO A 281 9.13 5.23 6.01
C PRO A 281 10.19 5.16 7.09
N ILE A 282 9.78 5.46 8.33
CA ILE A 282 10.60 5.33 9.52
C ILE A 282 10.25 4.00 10.17
N VAL A 283 11.23 3.09 10.21
CA VAL A 283 11.05 1.80 10.90
C VAL A 283 11.12 2.00 12.38
N PHE A 284 10.14 1.42 13.07
CA PHE A 284 10.14 1.37 14.51
C PHE A 284 9.81 -0.04 14.98
N PHE A 285 10.50 -0.44 16.04
CA PHE A 285 10.15 -1.62 16.80
C PHE A 285 9.63 -1.19 18.16
N LYS A 286 8.70 -1.99 18.66
CA LYS A 286 8.46 -2.03 20.10
C LYS A 286 9.75 -2.54 20.75
N ASN A 287 10.36 -1.73 21.61
CA ASN A 287 11.35 -2.23 22.57
C ASN A 287 10.68 -3.20 23.54
#